data_AF-A0A833D7Q5-F1
#
_entry.id   AF-A0A833D7Q5-F1
#
_cell.length_a   1.000
_cell.length_b   1.000
_cell.length_c   1.000
_cell.angle_alpha   90.00
_cell.angle_beta   90.00
_cell.angle_gamma   90.00
#
_symmetry.space_group_name_H-M   'P 1'
#
loop_
_entity.id
_entity.type
_entity.pdbx_description
1 polymer ?
#
loop_
_entity_poly.entity_id
_entity_poly.type
_entity_poly.pdbx_seq_one_letter_code
_entity_poly.pdbx_strand_id
1 'polypeptide(L)'
;MNRITGLAVVVVLGIAGLQSSALAQAQPAPEQSEPADPLTPQKLDGLAPRAPGAPHSVVPANKPAETSPVVALLLQSISQGKGTAVAHADDRKAVEAFYAENGGLPIWTSAEGYLPRARSAIEELEKAADFGLDPKAFVVPAQTSAFAAPSAQAEAELSLALAVLKYARHARGGRLDVKQISRMIDREPGPFEPKSVLAALSVSEDAAASLRRFQPQHKGFQNLRLALLNARKDASSAQNEQRILVNMERWRSMPDDLGAFYVLDNVPEQLTRVVDEGRVVFMEKIVVGKPHTPTPQFTAEMKFVIFHPSWGVPNGIKKNELAPLLRRSSQNGGWLFGFDGNGASRALARHGLRVYHGGREVNPDSIDWSRVNVANYSFTQPPGTRNVLGVVKFRFPNRHDVYMHDTTERHLFNSKVRAFSHGCMRVQNPLKLAEIILAHDRGWSAEKVQSLVRHGGTSEITLEKSLPVHVTYFTASADESGKLELYGDLYGLDARIASALAGRQVHIAADKTESAPERPASRRPAIRSQRPRQSQASNPFADVFKNW
;
A
#
# COMPACT_ATOMS: atom_id res chain seq x y z
N MET A 1 -84.12 -0.72 4.47
CA MET A 1 -83.52 -0.02 5.63
C MET A 1 -82.34 0.82 5.14
N ASN A 2 -82.25 2.04 5.66
CA ASN A 2 -81.38 3.17 5.32
C ASN A 2 -79.90 2.86 5.02
N ARG A 3 -79.32 3.47 3.97
CA ARG A 3 -78.39 4.65 3.91
C ARG A 3 -77.06 4.40 4.67
N ILE A 4 -75.87 4.71 4.13
CA ILE A 4 -75.30 6.06 3.96
C ILE A 4 -73.95 5.97 3.18
N THR A 5 -73.76 6.86 2.18
CA THR A 5 -72.56 7.52 1.56
C THR A 5 -71.20 6.78 1.43
N GLY A 6 -70.35 6.95 0.42
CA GLY A 6 -70.25 7.90 -0.72
C GLY A 6 -68.76 8.05 -1.14
N LEU A 7 -68.53 8.48 -2.40
CA LEU A 7 -67.24 8.82 -3.08
C LEU A 7 -66.27 7.65 -3.42
N ALA A 8 -65.55 7.59 -4.55
CA ALA A 8 -65.56 8.32 -5.82
C ALA A 8 -64.71 7.53 -6.87
N VAL A 9 -65.26 7.42 -8.08
CA VAL A 9 -64.65 7.52 -9.44
C VAL A 9 -63.28 6.87 -9.77
N VAL A 10 -63.40 5.79 -10.57
CA VAL A 10 -62.74 5.45 -11.88
C VAL A 10 -61.22 5.26 -11.97
N VAL A 11 -60.80 4.04 -12.33
CA VAL A 11 -59.91 3.78 -13.50
C VAL A 11 -60.39 2.52 -14.23
N VAL A 12 -60.53 2.64 -15.56
CA VAL A 12 -61.06 1.66 -16.50
C VAL A 12 -60.04 0.55 -16.80
N LEU A 13 -60.49 -0.70 -16.69
CA LEU A 13 -59.84 -1.91 -17.20
C LEU A 13 -60.30 -2.17 -18.65
N GLY A 14 -59.34 -2.34 -19.55
CA GLY A 14 -59.58 -2.81 -20.92
C GLY A 14 -58.61 -3.94 -21.27
N ILE A 15 -59.14 -5.15 -21.35
CA ILE A 15 -58.46 -6.38 -21.80
C ILE A 15 -58.84 -6.60 -23.28
N ALA A 16 -57.89 -7.14 -24.05
CA ALA A 16 -58.05 -8.16 -25.11
C ALA A 16 -57.43 -7.78 -26.47
N GLY A 17 -56.73 -8.75 -27.07
CA GLY A 17 -56.49 -8.77 -28.51
C GLY A 17 -55.16 -9.35 -28.95
N LEU A 18 -54.96 -10.67 -28.79
CA LEU A 18 -53.97 -11.44 -29.55
C LEU A 18 -54.49 -11.67 -30.97
N GLN A 19 -53.74 -11.31 -32.02
CA GLN A 19 -53.69 -12.10 -33.26
C GLN A 19 -52.33 -11.98 -33.97
N SER A 20 -51.95 -13.14 -34.50
CA SER A 20 -50.75 -13.55 -35.23
C SER A 20 -50.46 -12.75 -36.51
N SER A 21 -49.18 -12.60 -36.88
CA SER A 21 -48.70 -12.57 -38.27
C SER A 21 -47.17 -12.69 -38.31
N ALA A 22 -46.67 -13.68 -39.04
CA ALA A 22 -45.26 -13.85 -39.38
C ALA A 22 -44.99 -13.39 -40.82
N LEU A 23 -43.75 -12.91 -41.01
CA LEU A 23 -42.96 -12.75 -42.24
C LEU A 23 -43.21 -11.52 -43.12
N ALA A 24 -42.32 -10.52 -42.97
CA ALA A 24 -41.65 -9.84 -44.07
C ALA A 24 -40.35 -9.18 -43.56
N GLN A 25 -39.23 -9.47 -44.22
CA GLN A 25 -37.97 -8.75 -44.01
C GLN A 25 -38.11 -7.32 -44.53
N ALA A 26 -37.79 -6.33 -43.68
CA ALA A 26 -37.62 -4.93 -44.06
C ALA A 26 -36.33 -4.41 -43.44
N GLN A 27 -35.54 -3.71 -44.25
CA GLN A 27 -34.28 -3.05 -43.88
C GLN A 27 -34.48 -2.05 -42.72
N PRO A 28 -33.51 -1.89 -41.81
CA PRO A 28 -33.62 -0.87 -40.77
C PRO A 28 -33.38 0.53 -41.35
N ALA A 29 -34.26 1.45 -40.95
CA ALA A 29 -34.18 2.88 -41.15
C ALA A 29 -32.95 3.47 -40.40
N PRO A 30 -32.48 4.69 -40.76
CA PRO A 30 -31.25 5.24 -40.19
C PRO A 30 -31.47 5.62 -38.72
N GLU A 31 -30.66 5.02 -37.85
CA GLU A 31 -30.63 5.30 -36.42
C GLU A 31 -30.11 6.72 -36.20
N GLN A 32 -30.94 7.57 -35.61
CA GLN A 32 -30.54 8.89 -35.13
C GLN A 32 -29.62 8.69 -33.92
N SER A 33 -28.40 9.22 -34.00
CA SER A 33 -27.39 9.16 -32.96
C SER A 33 -27.82 9.96 -31.72
N GLU A 34 -28.03 9.27 -30.60
CA GLU A 34 -28.04 9.89 -29.27
C GLU A 34 -26.63 10.43 -28.91
N PRO A 35 -26.53 11.50 -28.10
CA PRO A 35 -25.25 12.07 -27.70
C PRO A 35 -24.49 11.11 -26.76
N ALA A 36 -23.22 10.85 -27.08
CA ALA A 36 -22.35 9.96 -26.33
C ALA A 36 -22.07 10.46 -24.90
N ASP A 37 -22.13 9.53 -23.94
CA ASP A 37 -21.73 9.70 -22.55
C ASP A 37 -20.22 9.99 -22.44
N PRO A 38 -19.79 11.13 -21.85
CA PRO A 38 -18.38 11.53 -21.74
C PRO A 38 -17.53 10.67 -20.80
N LEU A 39 -18.10 9.65 -20.14
CA LEU A 39 -17.39 8.77 -19.21
C LEU A 39 -17.19 7.33 -19.71
N THR A 40 -17.52 7.03 -20.97
CA THR A 40 -17.24 5.71 -21.54
C THR A 40 -15.76 5.64 -21.97
N PRO A 41 -14.94 4.73 -21.40
CA PRO A 41 -13.57 4.54 -21.88
C PRO A 41 -13.61 4.02 -23.32
N GLN A 42 -13.08 4.79 -24.26
CA GLN A 42 -12.83 4.28 -25.60
C GLN A 42 -11.78 3.18 -25.53
N LYS A 43 -12.13 1.99 -26.00
CA LYS A 43 -11.20 0.90 -26.22
C LYS A 43 -10.27 1.30 -27.36
N LEU A 44 -9.08 1.77 -27.01
CA LEU A 44 -7.98 1.98 -27.96
C LEU A 44 -7.31 0.62 -28.22
N ASP A 45 -7.73 -0.04 -29.30
CA ASP A 45 -6.92 -1.06 -29.94
C ASP A 45 -5.66 -0.38 -30.52
N GLY A 46 -4.47 -0.80 -30.08
CA GLY A 46 -3.21 -0.46 -30.73
C GLY A 46 -2.16 0.23 -29.87
N LEU A 47 -1.39 -0.57 -29.12
CA LEU A 47 0.08 -0.72 -29.25
C LEU A 47 0.59 -1.54 -28.06
N ALA A 48 0.56 -2.86 -28.23
CA ALA A 48 1.39 -3.74 -27.41
C ALA A 48 2.88 -3.44 -27.67
N PRO A 49 3.76 -3.56 -26.66
CA PRO A 49 5.20 -3.49 -26.88
C PRO A 49 5.63 -4.58 -27.87
N ARG A 50 6.42 -4.20 -28.89
CA ARG A 50 6.98 -5.14 -29.86
C ARG A 50 7.87 -6.18 -29.16
N ALA A 51 7.72 -7.44 -29.56
CA ALA A 51 8.62 -8.52 -29.16
C ALA A 51 10.08 -8.25 -29.63
N PRO A 52 11.10 -8.76 -28.91
CA PRO A 52 12.50 -8.62 -29.31
C PRO A 52 12.77 -9.45 -30.58
N GLY A 53 13.27 -8.84 -31.65
CA GLY A 53 13.81 -9.55 -32.82
C GLY A 53 13.17 -9.28 -34.18
N ALA A 54 12.31 -8.28 -34.36
CA ALA A 54 11.86 -7.90 -35.70
C ALA A 54 12.97 -7.19 -36.49
N PRO A 55 13.22 -7.54 -37.78
CA PRO A 55 14.30 -6.94 -38.57
C PRO A 55 14.09 -5.43 -38.73
N HIS A 56 15.12 -4.67 -38.36
CA HIS A 56 15.15 -3.23 -38.57
C HIS A 56 15.13 -2.94 -40.08
N SER A 57 14.08 -2.27 -40.57
CA SER A 57 14.18 -1.55 -41.83
C SER A 57 15.17 -0.41 -41.62
N VAL A 58 16.38 -0.59 -42.14
CA VAL A 58 17.45 0.39 -42.12
C VAL A 58 17.04 1.54 -43.03
N VAL A 59 16.54 2.63 -42.43
CA VAL A 59 16.51 3.93 -43.09
C VAL A 59 17.97 4.35 -43.30
N PRO A 60 18.39 4.83 -44.49
CA PRO A 60 19.78 5.20 -44.73
C PRO A 60 20.18 6.29 -43.74
N ALA A 61 21.33 6.07 -43.07
CA ALA A 61 21.96 7.07 -42.23
C ALA A 61 22.29 8.30 -43.10
N ASN A 62 21.47 9.34 -43.01
CA ASN A 62 21.83 10.66 -43.49
C ASN A 62 23.10 11.13 -42.74
N LYS A 63 23.97 11.86 -43.45
CA LYS A 63 25.16 12.57 -42.95
C LYS A 63 24.98 13.07 -41.51
N PRO A 64 26.03 13.06 -40.64
CA PRO A 64 25.91 13.66 -39.32
C PRO A 64 25.52 15.13 -39.51
N ALA A 65 24.33 15.50 -39.06
CA ALA A 65 23.97 16.90 -38.96
C ALA A 65 25.00 17.55 -38.01
N GLU A 66 25.54 18.70 -38.42
CA GLU A 66 26.50 19.44 -37.60
C GLU A 66 25.82 19.80 -36.27
N THR A 67 26.38 19.36 -35.15
CA THR A 67 25.81 19.57 -33.82
C THR A 67 25.59 21.07 -33.59
N SER A 68 24.38 21.46 -33.19
CA SER A 68 24.06 22.85 -32.92
C SER A 68 25.04 23.44 -31.87
N PRO A 69 25.50 24.69 -32.04
CA PRO A 69 26.33 25.37 -31.03
C PRO A 69 25.70 25.36 -29.63
N VAL A 70 24.36 25.39 -29.57
CA VAL A 70 23.59 25.28 -28.31
C VAL A 70 23.84 23.93 -27.63
N VAL A 71 23.72 22.84 -28.39
CA VAL A 71 23.90 21.49 -27.86
C VAL A 71 25.36 21.22 -27.50
N ALA A 72 26.31 21.73 -28.30
CA ALA A 72 27.73 21.65 -27.98
C ALA A 72 28.05 22.33 -26.63
N LEU A 73 27.52 23.53 -26.39
CA LEU A 73 27.68 24.25 -25.11
C LEU A 73 26.97 23.56 -23.94
N LEU A 74 25.82 22.92 -24.19
CA LEU A 74 25.12 22.11 -23.18
C LEU A 74 25.97 20.90 -22.76
N LEU A 75 26.48 20.12 -23.71
CA LEU A 75 27.33 18.95 -23.43
C LEU A 75 28.63 19.37 -22.74
N GLN A 76 29.21 20.50 -23.16
CA GLN A 76 30.36 21.09 -22.47
C GLN A 76 30.03 21.43 -21.01
N SER A 77 28.87 22.05 -20.75
CA SER A 77 28.44 22.39 -19.39
C SER A 77 28.28 21.16 -18.50
N ILE A 78 27.73 20.06 -19.05
CA ILE A 78 27.63 18.77 -18.34
C ILE A 78 29.04 18.25 -18.00
N SER A 79 29.95 18.22 -18.97
CA SER A 79 31.33 17.72 -18.78
C SER A 79 32.12 18.51 -17.73
N GLN A 80 31.84 19.82 -17.61
CA GLN A 80 32.46 20.72 -16.64
C GLN A 80 31.71 20.76 -15.30
N GLY A 81 30.60 20.04 -15.15
CA GLY A 81 29.75 20.07 -13.95
C GLY A 81 29.00 21.41 -13.74
N LYS A 82 28.99 22.30 -14.73
CA LYS A 82 28.35 23.62 -14.63
C LYS A 82 26.83 23.47 -14.71
N GLY A 83 26.11 23.96 -13.70
CA GLY A 83 24.65 23.89 -13.66
C GLY A 83 24.07 22.50 -13.35
N THR A 84 24.91 21.52 -13.00
CA THR A 84 24.46 20.12 -12.80
C THR A 84 24.77 19.55 -11.41
N ALA A 85 25.39 20.35 -10.53
CA ALA A 85 25.89 19.93 -9.21
C ALA A 85 24.80 19.34 -8.29
N VAL A 86 23.58 19.87 -8.35
CA VAL A 86 22.44 19.42 -7.53
C VAL A 86 21.53 18.40 -8.24
N ALA A 87 21.83 18.05 -9.49
CA ALA A 87 21.05 17.10 -10.26
C ALA A 87 21.35 15.65 -9.85
N HIS A 88 20.40 14.75 -10.09
CA HIS A 88 20.64 13.32 -9.92
C HIS A 88 21.66 12.82 -10.97
N ALA A 89 22.53 11.87 -10.59
CA ALA A 89 23.57 11.36 -11.48
C ALA A 89 22.99 10.74 -12.76
N ASP A 90 21.92 9.96 -12.63
CA ASP A 90 21.27 9.33 -13.78
C ASP A 90 20.56 10.35 -14.68
N ASP A 91 20.05 11.45 -14.13
CA ASP A 91 19.41 12.51 -14.93
C ASP A 91 20.46 13.22 -15.79
N ARG A 92 21.65 13.49 -15.25
CA ARG A 92 22.77 14.05 -16.02
C ARG A 92 23.18 13.14 -17.17
N LYS A 93 23.39 11.85 -16.88
CA LYS A 93 23.75 10.84 -17.88
C LYS A 93 22.69 10.72 -18.98
N ALA A 94 21.42 10.78 -18.59
CA ALA A 94 20.31 10.69 -19.53
C ALA A 94 20.23 11.91 -20.46
N VAL A 95 20.46 13.12 -19.95
CA VAL A 95 20.51 14.35 -20.76
C VAL A 95 21.65 14.26 -21.76
N GLU A 96 22.86 13.90 -21.30
CA GLU A 96 24.04 13.75 -22.17
C GLU A 96 23.78 12.73 -23.29
N ALA A 97 23.30 11.53 -22.95
CA ALA A 97 22.98 10.49 -23.92
C ALA A 97 21.86 10.90 -24.88
N PHE A 98 20.83 11.60 -24.40
CA PHE A 98 19.73 12.06 -25.23
C PHE A 98 20.20 13.06 -26.29
N TYR A 99 20.92 14.12 -25.91
CA TYR A 99 21.36 15.14 -26.86
C TYR A 99 22.47 14.66 -27.81
N ALA A 100 23.30 13.70 -27.38
CA ALA A 100 24.28 13.05 -28.25
C ALA A 100 23.60 12.23 -29.38
N GLU A 101 22.44 11.62 -29.11
CA GLU A 101 21.75 10.74 -30.05
C GLU A 101 20.61 11.43 -30.82
N ASN A 102 20.01 12.50 -30.28
CA ASN A 102 18.85 13.19 -30.87
C ASN A 102 19.24 14.18 -32.00
N GLY A 103 20.18 13.80 -32.86
CA GLY A 103 20.61 14.60 -34.00
C GLY A 103 21.33 15.91 -33.66
N GLY A 104 21.71 16.13 -32.39
CA GLY A 104 22.48 17.30 -31.97
C GLY A 104 21.71 18.63 -32.01
N LEU A 105 20.37 18.59 -31.95
CA LEU A 105 19.51 19.78 -32.02
C LEU A 105 18.84 20.12 -30.68
N PRO A 106 18.63 21.42 -30.38
CA PRO A 106 17.82 21.86 -29.25
C PRO A 106 16.37 21.36 -29.38
N ILE A 107 15.74 20.99 -28.27
CA ILE A 107 14.33 20.53 -28.27
C ILE A 107 13.40 21.46 -27.49
N TRP A 108 13.96 22.39 -26.71
CA TRP A 108 13.20 23.30 -25.85
C TRP A 108 13.23 24.75 -26.36
N THR A 109 14.25 25.12 -27.12
CA THR A 109 14.60 26.51 -27.44
C THR A 109 14.77 26.74 -28.94
N SER A 110 14.62 28.01 -29.30
CA SER A 110 14.87 28.60 -30.62
C SER A 110 15.45 30.00 -30.42
N ALA A 111 15.88 30.66 -31.50
CA ALA A 111 16.36 32.04 -31.44
C ALA A 111 15.30 33.02 -30.91
N GLU A 112 14.02 32.68 -31.10
CA GLU A 112 12.86 33.47 -30.68
C GLU A 112 12.44 33.20 -29.22
N GLY A 113 12.97 32.15 -28.58
CA GLY A 113 12.62 31.78 -27.21
C GLY A 113 12.27 30.31 -27.01
N TYR A 114 11.46 30.05 -25.98
CA TYR A 114 10.96 28.72 -25.67
C TYR A 114 9.94 28.22 -26.72
N LEU A 115 10.20 27.03 -27.24
CA LEU A 115 9.29 26.31 -28.14
C LEU A 115 7.96 26.00 -27.44
N PRO A 116 6.86 25.78 -28.18
CA PRO A 116 5.55 25.49 -27.60
C PRO A 116 5.58 24.35 -26.57
N ARG A 117 6.32 23.27 -26.84
CA ARG A 117 6.49 22.15 -25.92
C ARG A 117 7.22 22.52 -24.63
N ALA A 118 8.19 23.43 -24.71
CA ALA A 118 8.90 23.93 -23.53
C ALA A 118 7.96 24.75 -22.64
N ARG A 119 7.16 25.63 -23.24
CA ARG A 119 6.14 26.40 -22.53
C ARG A 119 5.11 25.48 -21.86
N SER A 120 4.61 24.48 -22.58
CA SER A 120 3.73 23.44 -22.03
C SER A 120 4.38 22.70 -20.84
N ALA A 121 5.64 22.31 -20.94
CA ALA A 121 6.36 21.69 -19.82
C ALA A 121 6.51 22.63 -18.62
N ILE A 122 6.91 23.89 -18.85
CA ILE A 122 7.07 24.92 -17.82
C ILE A 122 5.75 25.15 -17.07
N GLU A 123 4.63 25.27 -17.78
CA GLU A 123 3.31 25.43 -17.17
C GLU A 123 2.94 24.28 -16.21
N GLU A 124 3.33 23.04 -16.52
CA GLU A 124 3.11 21.90 -15.62
C GLU A 124 4.05 21.92 -14.41
N LEU A 125 5.31 22.36 -14.59
CA LEU A 125 6.26 22.54 -13.48
C LEU A 125 5.78 23.63 -12.50
N GLU A 126 5.21 24.72 -12.99
CA GLU A 126 4.63 25.79 -12.17
C GLU A 126 3.41 25.29 -11.36
N LYS A 127 2.64 24.36 -11.94
CA LYS A 127 1.49 23.70 -11.29
C LYS A 127 1.88 22.52 -10.41
N ALA A 128 3.17 22.26 -10.20
CA ALA A 128 3.62 21.11 -9.39
C ALA A 128 3.07 21.13 -7.95
N ALA A 129 2.80 22.33 -7.41
CA ALA A 129 2.15 22.49 -6.12
C ALA A 129 0.79 21.76 -6.07
N ASP A 130 -0.02 21.80 -7.13
CA ASP A 130 -1.34 21.16 -7.21
C ASP A 130 -1.27 19.65 -6.99
N PHE A 131 -0.11 19.06 -7.29
CA PHE A 131 0.17 17.64 -7.08
C PHE A 131 0.93 17.38 -5.77
N GLY A 132 1.03 18.36 -4.89
CA GLY A 132 1.76 18.22 -3.62
C GLY A 132 3.28 18.15 -3.77
N LEU A 133 3.81 18.64 -4.90
CA LEU A 133 5.24 18.82 -5.10
C LEU A 133 5.66 20.25 -4.74
N ASP A 134 6.96 20.49 -4.52
CA ASP A 134 7.47 21.85 -4.29
C ASP A 134 7.88 22.47 -5.65
N PRO A 135 7.16 23.49 -6.16
CA PRO A 135 7.50 24.12 -7.43
C PRO A 135 8.89 24.76 -7.42
N LYS A 136 9.41 25.18 -6.25
CA LYS A 136 10.76 25.75 -6.13
C LYS A 136 11.86 24.73 -6.44
N ALA A 137 11.53 23.45 -6.47
CA ALA A 137 12.48 22.40 -6.83
C ALA A 137 12.76 22.34 -8.34
N PHE A 138 11.94 22.98 -9.19
CA PHE A 138 11.97 22.89 -10.65
C PHE A 138 12.30 24.25 -11.27
N VAL A 139 13.52 24.74 -11.04
CA VAL A 139 13.94 26.05 -11.52
C VAL A 139 14.19 26.02 -13.02
N VAL A 140 13.53 26.92 -13.75
CA VAL A 140 13.73 27.14 -15.19
C VAL A 140 14.08 28.62 -15.41
N PRO A 141 15.12 28.95 -16.20
CA PRO A 141 15.48 30.33 -16.48
C PRO A 141 14.34 31.11 -17.17
N ALA A 142 14.11 32.35 -16.75
CA ALA A 142 13.16 33.22 -17.44
C ALA A 142 13.66 33.56 -18.86
N GLN A 143 12.74 33.69 -19.81
CA GLN A 143 13.08 34.19 -21.15
C GLN A 143 13.42 35.68 -21.05
N THR A 144 14.66 36.04 -21.40
CA THR A 144 15.15 37.42 -21.40
C THR A 144 15.61 37.82 -22.81
N SER A 145 15.95 39.09 -23.04
CA SER A 145 16.53 39.52 -24.32
C SER A 145 17.87 38.83 -24.66
N ALA A 146 18.58 38.28 -23.66
CA ALA A 146 19.82 37.53 -23.85
C ALA A 146 19.59 36.11 -24.41
N PHE A 147 18.34 35.65 -24.51
CA PHE A 147 17.99 34.29 -24.95
C PHE A 147 18.37 34.00 -26.41
N ALA A 148 18.62 35.03 -27.22
CA ALA A 148 19.15 34.86 -28.58
C ALA A 148 20.59 34.29 -28.60
N ALA A 149 21.35 34.42 -27.50
CA ALA A 149 22.72 33.91 -27.43
C ALA A 149 22.75 32.37 -27.26
N PRO A 150 23.60 31.62 -28.00
CA PRO A 150 23.68 30.17 -27.89
C PRO A 150 23.97 29.65 -26.47
N SER A 151 24.75 30.41 -25.67
CA SER A 151 25.05 30.05 -24.28
C SER A 151 23.82 30.15 -23.37
N ALA A 152 22.94 31.13 -23.59
CA ALA A 152 21.71 31.29 -22.82
C ALA A 152 20.71 30.19 -23.19
N GLN A 153 20.61 29.82 -24.47
CA GLN A 153 19.80 28.69 -24.92
C GLN A 153 20.32 27.38 -24.33
N ALA A 154 21.64 27.17 -24.30
CA ALA A 154 22.24 25.96 -23.73
C ALA A 154 21.92 25.81 -22.23
N GLU A 155 21.96 26.91 -21.48
CA GLU A 155 21.58 26.93 -20.07
C GLU A 155 20.08 26.62 -19.88
N ALA A 156 19.22 27.19 -20.72
CA ALA A 156 17.78 26.95 -20.70
C ALA A 156 17.41 25.51 -21.08
N GLU A 157 18.03 24.94 -22.13
CA GLU A 157 17.88 23.54 -22.53
C GLU A 157 18.26 22.59 -21.39
N LEU A 158 19.44 22.80 -20.80
CA LEU A 158 19.96 21.96 -19.73
C LEU A 158 19.09 22.05 -18.48
N SER A 159 18.72 23.27 -18.07
CA SER A 159 17.91 23.49 -16.88
C SER A 159 16.51 22.91 -17.03
N LEU A 160 15.86 23.10 -18.19
CA LEU A 160 14.53 22.53 -18.42
C LEU A 160 14.60 21.01 -18.52
N ALA A 161 15.59 20.44 -19.22
CA ALA A 161 15.76 18.98 -19.30
C ALA A 161 15.95 18.36 -17.90
N LEU A 162 16.78 18.95 -17.04
CA LEU A 162 16.97 18.48 -15.67
C LEU A 162 15.71 18.69 -14.80
N ALA A 163 15.00 19.80 -14.98
CA ALA A 163 13.77 20.09 -14.24
C ALA A 163 12.65 19.08 -14.56
N VAL A 164 12.43 18.74 -15.84
CA VAL A 164 11.41 17.76 -16.23
C VAL A 164 11.75 16.34 -15.76
N LEU A 165 13.03 15.96 -15.79
CA LEU A 165 13.49 14.67 -15.24
C LEU A 165 13.28 14.60 -13.73
N LYS A 166 13.65 15.66 -13.02
CA LYS A 166 13.44 15.77 -11.58
C LYS A 166 11.94 15.74 -11.23
N TYR A 167 11.10 16.43 -12.01
CA TYR A 167 9.63 16.38 -11.84
C TYR A 167 9.11 14.96 -12.01
N ALA A 168 9.48 14.27 -13.10
CA ALA A 168 9.02 12.90 -13.36
C ALA A 168 9.48 11.93 -12.25
N ARG A 169 10.73 12.05 -11.80
CA ARG A 169 11.27 11.30 -10.66
C ARG A 169 10.48 11.57 -9.38
N HIS A 170 10.18 12.84 -9.11
CA HIS A 170 9.42 13.25 -7.93
C HIS A 170 7.96 12.80 -7.98
N ALA A 171 7.32 12.88 -9.14
CA ALA A 171 5.96 12.42 -9.37
C ALA A 171 5.79 10.91 -9.11
N ARG A 172 6.84 10.11 -9.39
CA ARG A 172 6.89 8.66 -9.13
C ARG A 172 7.43 8.26 -7.75
N GLY A 173 7.61 9.19 -6.81
CA GLY A 173 8.03 8.86 -5.43
C GLY A 173 9.54 8.77 -5.21
N GLY A 174 10.34 9.21 -6.18
CA GLY A 174 11.80 9.27 -6.07
C GLY A 174 12.34 10.46 -5.26
N ARG A 175 11.52 11.08 -4.40
CA ARG A 175 11.93 12.19 -3.50
C ARG A 175 12.50 11.71 -2.18
N LEU A 176 11.99 10.57 -1.68
CA LEU A 176 12.28 10.07 -0.36
C LEU A 176 12.81 8.64 -0.44
N ASP A 177 13.87 8.35 0.31
CA ASP A 177 14.21 6.97 0.63
C ASP A 177 13.33 6.52 1.82
N VAL A 178 12.19 5.90 1.52
CA VAL A 178 11.21 5.49 2.53
C VAL A 178 11.76 4.44 3.51
N LYS A 179 12.79 3.68 3.12
CA LYS A 179 13.46 2.71 4.01
C LYS A 179 14.27 3.41 5.10
N GLN A 180 14.78 4.61 4.82
CA GLN A 180 15.40 5.48 5.83
C GLN A 180 14.37 6.16 6.75
N ILE A 181 13.09 6.15 6.41
CA ILE A 181 12.02 6.70 7.27
C ILE A 181 11.54 5.63 8.25
N SER A 182 11.36 4.39 7.77
CA SER A 182 10.97 3.25 8.61
C SER A 182 11.30 1.93 7.94
N ARG A 183 11.89 1.00 8.71
CA ARG A 183 12.13 -0.39 8.31
C ARG A 183 10.84 -1.18 8.01
N MET A 184 9.70 -0.63 8.44
CA MET A 184 8.38 -1.22 8.20
C MET A 184 7.83 -0.94 6.81
N ILE A 185 8.47 -0.06 6.03
CA ILE A 185 8.02 0.27 4.68
C ILE A 185 8.84 -0.57 3.71
N ASP A 186 8.20 -1.60 3.15
CA ASP A 186 8.74 -2.46 2.09
C ASP A 186 8.08 -2.13 0.75
N ARG A 187 8.30 -0.90 0.30
CA ARG A 187 7.88 -0.46 -1.03
C ARG A 187 9.01 0.30 -1.66
N GLU A 188 9.22 0.03 -2.93
CA GLU A 188 10.15 0.76 -3.78
C GLU A 188 9.36 1.36 -4.94
N PRO A 189 9.63 2.62 -5.33
CA PRO A 189 9.15 3.14 -6.59
C PRO A 189 9.48 2.18 -7.73
N GLY A 190 8.59 2.07 -8.71
CA GLY A 190 8.86 1.29 -9.92
C GLY A 190 10.07 1.83 -10.70
N PRO A 191 10.62 1.05 -11.65
CA PRO A 191 11.78 1.47 -12.44
C PRO A 191 11.52 2.82 -13.12
N PHE A 192 12.57 3.63 -13.19
CA PHE A 192 12.54 4.97 -13.77
C PHE A 192 13.73 5.14 -14.71
N GLU A 193 13.45 5.21 -16.01
CA GLU A 193 14.44 5.44 -17.06
C GLU A 193 14.39 6.90 -17.49
N PRO A 194 15.32 7.78 -17.06
CA PRO A 194 15.18 9.20 -17.30
C PRO A 194 15.27 9.55 -18.79
N LYS A 195 16.08 8.83 -19.57
CA LYS A 195 16.22 9.09 -21.02
C LYS A 195 14.91 8.87 -21.78
N SER A 196 14.08 7.89 -21.38
CA SER A 196 12.79 7.68 -22.04
C SER A 196 11.80 8.82 -21.78
N VAL A 197 11.96 9.56 -20.68
CA VAL A 197 11.18 10.78 -20.42
C VAL A 197 11.50 11.85 -21.46
N LEU A 198 12.79 12.13 -21.69
CA LEU A 198 13.21 13.13 -22.70
C LEU A 198 12.79 12.70 -24.11
N ALA A 199 12.92 11.42 -24.45
CA ALA A 199 12.47 10.88 -25.74
C ALA A 199 10.95 11.02 -25.93
N ALA A 200 10.14 10.80 -24.90
CA ALA A 200 8.70 11.00 -24.98
C ALA A 200 8.34 12.49 -25.15
N LEU A 201 9.01 13.38 -24.43
CA LEU A 201 8.74 14.82 -24.49
C LEU A 201 9.22 15.48 -25.79
N SER A 202 10.27 14.96 -26.42
CA SER A 202 10.83 15.53 -27.66
C SER A 202 9.89 15.42 -28.87
N VAL A 203 8.93 14.49 -28.82
CA VAL A 203 7.91 14.29 -29.86
C VAL A 203 6.50 14.69 -29.39
N SER A 204 6.36 15.16 -28.14
CA SER A 204 5.07 15.53 -27.55
C SER A 204 4.71 16.97 -27.90
N GLU A 205 3.54 17.20 -28.49
CA GLU A 205 2.97 18.54 -28.65
C GLU A 205 2.48 19.09 -27.30
N ASP A 206 1.88 18.23 -26.47
CA ASP A 206 1.43 18.56 -25.11
C ASP A 206 2.36 17.92 -24.06
N ALA A 207 3.47 18.60 -23.77
CA ALA A 207 4.43 18.14 -22.78
C ALA A 207 3.85 18.11 -21.35
N ALA A 208 2.89 18.99 -21.03
CA ALA A 208 2.20 19.00 -19.74
C ALA A 208 1.42 17.70 -19.52
N ALA A 209 0.62 17.27 -20.49
CA ALA A 209 -0.12 16.01 -20.41
C ALA A 209 0.83 14.81 -20.28
N SER A 210 1.94 14.80 -21.02
CA SER A 210 2.97 13.76 -20.92
C SER A 210 3.62 13.72 -19.53
N LEU A 211 3.94 14.87 -18.94
CA LEU A 211 4.49 14.96 -17.59
C LEU A 211 3.48 14.51 -16.52
N ARG A 212 2.21 14.87 -16.68
CA ARG A 212 1.16 14.52 -15.72
C ARG A 212 0.93 13.01 -15.60
N ARG A 213 1.23 12.24 -16.65
CA ARG A 213 1.15 10.76 -16.62
C ARG A 213 2.12 10.12 -15.62
N PHE A 214 3.17 10.82 -15.20
CA PHE A 214 4.07 10.34 -14.15
C PHE A 214 3.51 10.46 -12.73
N GLN A 215 2.45 11.26 -12.53
CA GLN A 215 1.75 11.28 -11.24
C GLN A 215 0.95 9.98 -11.07
N PRO A 216 0.67 9.53 -9.82
CA PRO A 216 -0.17 8.37 -9.60
C PRO A 216 -1.57 8.57 -10.21
N GLN A 217 -2.02 7.59 -10.99
CA GLN A 217 -3.33 7.62 -11.67
C GLN A 217 -4.46 7.06 -10.82
N HIS A 218 -4.14 6.51 -9.64
CA HIS A 218 -5.11 5.95 -8.70
C HIS A 218 -6.16 6.97 -8.29
N LYS A 219 -7.45 6.57 -8.26
CA LYS A 219 -8.56 7.43 -7.81
C LYS A 219 -8.28 8.07 -6.45
N GLY A 220 -7.72 7.30 -5.51
CA GLY A 220 -7.36 7.81 -4.18
C GLY A 220 -6.34 8.97 -4.20
N PHE A 221 -5.38 8.95 -5.13
CA PHE A 221 -4.46 10.07 -5.30
C PHE A 221 -5.15 11.28 -5.93
N GLN A 222 -5.99 11.07 -6.95
CA GLN A 222 -6.72 12.15 -7.61
C GLN A 222 -7.72 12.85 -6.68
N ASN A 223 -8.40 12.09 -5.82
CA ASN A 223 -9.28 12.63 -4.80
C ASN A 223 -8.50 13.43 -3.75
N LEU A 224 -7.33 12.95 -3.32
CA LEU A 224 -6.46 13.71 -2.41
C LEU A 224 -5.91 14.98 -3.05
N ARG A 225 -5.62 14.97 -4.36
CA ARG A 225 -5.27 16.17 -5.11
C ARG A 225 -6.41 17.19 -5.08
N LEU A 226 -7.66 16.78 -5.33
CA LEU A 226 -8.82 17.67 -5.22
C LEU A 226 -8.97 18.22 -3.79
N ALA A 227 -8.80 17.36 -2.77
CA ALA A 227 -8.83 17.78 -1.37
C ALA A 227 -7.71 18.78 -1.03
N LEU A 228 -6.51 18.63 -1.59
CA LEU A 228 -5.40 19.58 -1.45
C LEU A 228 -5.76 20.96 -2.02
N LEU A 229 -6.31 20.97 -3.24
CA LEU A 229 -6.75 22.20 -3.90
C LEU A 229 -7.86 22.92 -3.12
N ASN A 230 -8.77 22.17 -2.51
CA ASN A 230 -9.81 22.72 -1.65
C ASN A 230 -9.23 23.26 -0.34
N ALA A 231 -8.36 22.49 0.33
CA ALA A 231 -7.73 22.89 1.59
C ALA A 231 -6.92 24.19 1.45
N ARG A 232 -6.23 24.41 0.34
CA ARG A 232 -5.43 25.64 0.12
C ARG A 232 -6.26 26.90 -0.10
N LYS A 233 -7.54 26.77 -0.45
CA LYS A 233 -8.46 27.91 -0.53
C LYS A 233 -8.91 28.38 0.86
N ASP A 234 -8.70 27.56 1.89
CA ASP A 234 -9.11 27.81 3.27
C ASP A 234 -7.90 27.74 4.21
N ALA A 235 -7.41 28.91 4.63
CA ALA A 235 -6.24 29.03 5.51
C ALA A 235 -6.37 28.29 6.86
N SER A 236 -7.58 27.96 7.30
CA SER A 236 -7.80 27.19 8.54
C SER A 236 -7.45 25.69 8.40
N SER A 237 -7.25 25.20 7.16
CA SER A 237 -7.01 23.79 6.85
C SER A 237 -5.53 23.37 6.80
N ALA A 238 -4.60 24.18 7.33
CA ALA A 238 -3.15 23.92 7.23
C ALA A 238 -2.69 22.55 7.77
N GLN A 239 -3.28 22.07 8.89
CA GLN A 239 -2.96 20.74 9.43
C GLN A 239 -3.46 19.61 8.50
N ASN A 240 -4.58 19.84 7.82
CA ASN A 240 -5.12 18.90 6.84
C ASN A 240 -4.23 18.86 5.59
N GLU A 241 -3.71 20.00 5.13
CA GLU A 241 -2.77 20.05 4.00
C GLU A 241 -1.56 19.16 4.25
N GLN A 242 -0.89 19.28 5.40
CA GLN A 242 0.27 18.43 5.69
C GLN A 242 -0.10 16.94 5.66
N ARG A 243 -1.27 16.57 6.20
CA ARG A 243 -1.76 15.19 6.19
C ARG A 243 -2.06 14.70 4.78
N ILE A 244 -2.63 15.55 3.93
CA ILE A 244 -2.88 15.26 2.51
C ILE A 244 -1.56 15.01 1.80
N LEU A 245 -0.59 15.91 1.92
CA LEU A 245 0.72 15.80 1.27
C LEU A 245 1.45 14.51 1.64
N VAL A 246 1.43 14.13 2.92
CA VAL A 246 1.99 12.85 3.40
C VAL A 246 1.31 11.66 2.72
N ASN A 247 -0.01 11.66 2.59
CA ASN A 247 -0.74 10.53 1.99
C ASN A 247 -0.64 10.52 0.46
N MET A 248 -0.50 11.67 -0.20
CA MET A 248 -0.13 11.74 -1.61
C MET A 248 1.24 11.10 -1.87
N GLU A 249 2.21 11.32 -0.97
CA GLU A 249 3.53 10.67 -1.08
C GLU A 249 3.43 9.15 -0.89
N ARG A 250 2.56 8.68 0.00
CA ARG A 250 2.30 7.24 0.14
C ARG A 250 1.70 6.62 -1.11
N TRP A 251 0.81 7.33 -1.80
CA TRP A 251 0.28 6.88 -3.09
C TRP A 251 1.36 6.78 -4.16
N ARG A 252 2.40 7.61 -4.14
CA ARG A 252 3.56 7.47 -5.04
C ARG A 252 4.38 6.21 -4.79
N SER A 253 4.34 5.68 -3.57
CA SER A 253 4.98 4.40 -3.23
C SER A 253 4.15 3.17 -3.63
N MET A 254 2.90 3.36 -4.07
CA MET A 254 2.05 2.24 -4.50
C MET A 254 2.47 1.76 -5.89
N PRO A 255 2.28 0.47 -6.20
CA PRO A 255 2.41 -0.02 -7.57
C PRO A 255 1.53 0.79 -8.54
N ASP A 256 2.01 0.98 -9.78
CA ASP A 256 1.24 1.65 -10.84
C ASP A 256 -0.05 0.87 -11.16
N ASP A 257 0.02 -0.46 -11.09
CA ASP A 257 -1.11 -1.39 -11.22
C ASP A 257 -1.34 -2.15 -9.91
N LEU A 258 -2.55 -2.06 -9.35
CA LEU A 258 -2.96 -2.80 -8.15
C LEU A 258 -3.57 -4.17 -8.49
N GLY A 259 -3.75 -4.47 -9.77
CA GLY A 259 -4.49 -5.61 -10.28
C GLY A 259 -5.98 -5.32 -10.42
N ALA A 260 -6.66 -6.12 -11.25
CA ALA A 260 -8.11 -6.04 -11.42
C ALA A 260 -8.86 -6.57 -10.19
N PHE A 261 -8.34 -7.61 -9.55
CA PHE A 261 -8.91 -8.22 -8.35
C PHE A 261 -7.85 -8.31 -7.24
N TYR A 262 -8.00 -7.57 -6.16
CA TYR A 262 -6.98 -7.46 -5.10
C TYR A 262 -7.56 -7.25 -3.70
N VAL A 263 -6.72 -7.48 -2.69
CA VAL A 263 -7.00 -7.17 -1.28
C VAL A 263 -6.25 -5.91 -0.88
N LEU A 264 -6.94 -4.98 -0.22
CA LEU A 264 -6.38 -3.74 0.32
C LEU A 264 -6.62 -3.67 1.83
N ASP A 265 -5.54 -3.80 2.60
CA ASP A 265 -5.55 -3.70 4.05
C ASP A 265 -5.02 -2.34 4.49
N ASN A 266 -5.91 -1.42 4.85
CA ASN A 266 -5.49 -0.10 5.31
C ASN A 266 -5.31 -0.09 6.83
N VAL A 267 -4.06 -0.05 7.29
CA VAL A 267 -3.71 -0.26 8.70
C VAL A 267 -4.28 0.82 9.65
N PRO A 268 -4.16 2.14 9.38
CA PRO A 268 -4.74 3.19 10.21
C PRO A 268 -6.27 3.13 10.31
N GLU A 269 -6.92 2.78 9.20
CA GLU A 269 -8.37 2.63 9.11
C GLU A 269 -8.87 1.32 9.71
N GLN A 270 -7.99 0.33 9.80
CA GLN A 270 -8.24 -0.99 10.38
C GLN A 270 -9.38 -1.72 9.66
N LEU A 271 -9.42 -1.57 8.33
CA LEU A 271 -10.32 -2.25 7.41
C LEU A 271 -9.53 -3.01 6.34
N THR A 272 -10.09 -4.16 5.95
CA THR A 272 -9.71 -4.86 4.72
C THR A 272 -10.79 -4.65 3.67
N ARG A 273 -10.39 -4.56 2.41
CA ARG A 273 -11.29 -4.50 1.26
C ARG A 273 -10.87 -5.51 0.21
N VAL A 274 -11.84 -6.17 -0.41
CA VAL A 274 -11.64 -6.86 -1.69
C VAL A 274 -12.17 -5.93 -2.77
N VAL A 275 -11.32 -5.63 -3.75
CA VAL A 275 -11.64 -4.76 -4.88
C VAL A 275 -11.65 -5.60 -6.15
N ASP A 276 -12.68 -5.42 -6.95
CA ASP A 276 -12.89 -6.08 -8.24
C ASP A 276 -13.23 -5.00 -9.29
N GLU A 277 -12.35 -4.85 -10.28
CA GLU A 277 -12.40 -3.84 -11.34
C GLU A 277 -12.64 -2.41 -10.78
N GLY A 278 -11.93 -2.08 -9.70
CA GLY A 278 -12.03 -0.78 -9.04
C GLY A 278 -13.27 -0.59 -8.15
N ARG A 279 -14.16 -1.60 -8.02
CA ARG A 279 -15.30 -1.58 -7.10
C ARG A 279 -15.01 -2.42 -5.86
N VAL A 280 -15.35 -1.89 -4.69
CA VAL A 280 -15.26 -2.64 -3.43
C VAL A 280 -16.40 -3.67 -3.38
N VAL A 281 -16.07 -4.96 -3.44
CA VAL A 281 -17.04 -6.07 -3.38
C VAL A 281 -17.15 -6.69 -1.99
N PHE A 282 -16.19 -6.41 -1.12
CA PHE A 282 -16.20 -6.80 0.29
C PHE A 282 -15.43 -5.79 1.12
N MET A 283 -15.91 -5.51 2.33
CA MET A 283 -15.24 -4.65 3.28
C MET A 283 -15.50 -5.18 4.69
N GLU A 284 -14.44 -5.26 5.49
CA GLU A 284 -14.52 -5.88 6.81
C GLU A 284 -13.55 -5.28 7.81
N LYS A 285 -13.87 -5.35 9.10
CA LYS A 285 -12.94 -4.92 10.14
C LYS A 285 -11.77 -5.88 10.27
N ILE A 286 -10.59 -5.32 10.48
CA ILE A 286 -9.39 -6.04 10.87
C ILE A 286 -8.84 -5.57 12.21
N VAL A 287 -8.10 -6.45 12.89
CA VAL A 287 -7.20 -6.12 14.00
C VAL A 287 -5.77 -6.13 13.48
N VAL A 288 -5.02 -5.07 13.75
CA VAL A 288 -3.65 -4.83 13.28
C VAL A 288 -2.66 -4.84 14.44
N GLY A 289 -1.36 -4.72 14.12
CA GLY A 289 -0.26 -4.73 15.07
C GLY A 289 -0.32 -3.58 16.08
N LYS A 290 0.20 -3.83 17.28
CA LYS A 290 0.42 -2.77 18.30
C LYS A 290 1.52 -1.81 17.84
N PRO A 291 1.63 -0.59 18.41
CA PRO A 291 2.72 0.34 18.05
C PRO A 291 4.15 -0.22 18.23
N HIS A 292 4.36 -1.15 19.16
CA HIS A 292 5.67 -1.81 19.39
C HIS A 292 5.83 -3.14 18.65
N THR A 293 4.77 -3.65 18.01
CA THR A 293 4.80 -4.80 17.08
C THR A 293 3.93 -4.49 15.87
N PRO A 294 4.29 -3.43 15.12
CA PRO A 294 3.45 -2.83 14.10
C PRO A 294 3.27 -3.73 12.88
N THR A 295 2.12 -3.59 12.20
CA THR A 295 1.90 -4.20 10.88
C THR A 295 2.69 -3.42 9.82
N PRO A 296 3.62 -4.06 9.09
CA PRO A 296 4.43 -3.40 8.07
C PRO A 296 3.62 -3.09 6.80
N GLN A 297 4.14 -2.18 5.98
CA GLN A 297 3.55 -1.75 4.71
C GLN A 297 4.26 -2.41 3.54
N PHE A 298 3.53 -3.16 2.72
CA PHE A 298 4.11 -3.89 1.59
C PHE A 298 3.05 -4.31 0.59
N THR A 299 3.48 -4.93 -0.51
CA THR A 299 2.64 -5.65 -1.46
C THR A 299 3.15 -7.08 -1.58
N ALA A 300 2.26 -8.07 -1.55
CA ALA A 300 2.63 -9.47 -1.77
C ALA A 300 1.47 -10.25 -2.41
N GLU A 301 1.80 -11.34 -3.10
CA GLU A 301 0.80 -12.22 -3.69
C GLU A 301 0.26 -13.22 -2.67
N MET A 302 -1.06 -13.27 -2.49
CA MET A 302 -1.69 -14.36 -1.76
C MET A 302 -1.54 -15.66 -2.54
N LYS A 303 -1.04 -16.69 -1.87
CA LYS A 303 -0.78 -18.00 -2.47
C LYS A 303 -1.63 -19.10 -1.84
N PHE A 304 -2.04 -18.95 -0.58
CA PHE A 304 -2.74 -20.04 0.11
C PHE A 304 -3.91 -19.54 0.97
N VAL A 305 -5.01 -20.28 0.91
CA VAL A 305 -6.12 -20.24 1.89
C VAL A 305 -6.11 -21.56 2.64
N ILE A 306 -5.85 -21.49 3.95
CA ILE A 306 -5.62 -22.66 4.80
C ILE A 306 -6.77 -22.76 5.80
N PHE A 307 -7.58 -23.81 5.69
CA PHE A 307 -8.65 -24.14 6.63
C PHE A 307 -8.10 -25.00 7.76
N HIS A 308 -8.58 -24.76 8.98
CA HIS A 308 -8.11 -25.42 10.21
C HIS A 308 -6.58 -25.42 10.32
N PRO A 309 -5.93 -24.24 10.31
CA PRO A 309 -4.48 -24.14 10.32
C PRO A 309 -3.89 -24.58 11.66
N SER A 310 -2.71 -25.23 11.64
CA SER A 310 -1.84 -25.25 12.81
C SER A 310 -1.11 -23.91 12.96
N TRP A 311 -0.84 -23.48 14.19
CA TRP A 311 -0.07 -22.27 14.45
C TRP A 311 1.34 -22.59 14.95
N GLY A 312 2.37 -22.23 14.19
CA GLY A 312 3.74 -22.18 14.68
C GLY A 312 4.01 -20.83 15.32
N VAL A 313 4.49 -20.82 16.57
CA VAL A 313 4.80 -19.58 17.31
C VAL A 313 6.01 -18.89 16.67
N PRO A 314 5.90 -17.64 16.18
CA PRO A 314 7.02 -16.89 15.61
C PRO A 314 8.11 -16.58 16.63
N ASN A 315 9.36 -16.41 16.17
CA ASN A 315 10.53 -16.20 17.05
C ASN A 315 10.41 -14.99 17.97
N GLY A 316 9.79 -13.89 17.51
CA GLY A 316 9.53 -12.72 18.35
C GLY A 316 8.67 -13.06 19.58
N ILE A 317 7.59 -13.81 19.39
CA ILE A 317 6.71 -14.25 20.47
C ILE A 317 7.42 -15.28 21.37
N LYS A 318 8.20 -16.20 20.79
CA LYS A 318 9.03 -17.13 21.57
C LYS A 318 9.94 -16.38 22.55
N LYS A 319 10.67 -15.37 22.05
CA LYS A 319 11.64 -14.59 22.83
C LYS A 319 10.97 -13.69 23.88
N ASN A 320 9.93 -12.97 23.48
CA ASN A 320 9.40 -11.87 24.29
C ASN A 320 8.27 -12.29 25.24
N GLU A 321 7.57 -13.38 24.93
CA GLU A 321 6.42 -13.83 25.73
C GLU A 321 6.68 -15.21 26.34
N LEU A 322 7.07 -16.17 25.50
CA LEU A 322 7.15 -17.56 25.91
C LEU A 322 8.37 -17.86 26.79
N ALA A 323 9.54 -17.33 26.47
CA ALA A 323 10.74 -17.53 27.28
C ALA A 323 10.59 -16.98 28.71
N PRO A 324 10.10 -15.75 28.94
CA PRO A 324 9.82 -15.27 30.29
C PRO A 324 8.80 -16.13 31.03
N LEU A 325 7.75 -16.59 30.34
CA LEU A 325 6.74 -17.49 30.92
C LEU A 325 7.37 -18.81 31.36
N LEU A 326 8.07 -19.50 30.46
CA LEU A 326 8.70 -20.80 30.71
C LEU A 326 9.79 -20.72 31.78
N ARG A 327 10.60 -19.66 31.81
CA ARG A 327 11.61 -19.44 32.86
C ARG A 327 10.98 -19.33 34.24
N ARG A 328 9.93 -18.52 34.40
CA ARG A 328 9.20 -18.40 35.68
C ARG A 328 8.56 -19.72 36.09
N SER A 329 7.95 -20.42 35.13
CA SER A 329 7.30 -21.71 35.38
C SER A 329 8.29 -22.84 35.73
N SER A 330 9.52 -22.79 35.19
CA SER A 330 10.60 -23.71 35.52
C SER A 330 11.26 -23.41 36.87
N GLN A 331 11.26 -22.14 37.32
CA GLN A 331 11.85 -21.72 38.60
C GLN A 331 10.94 -21.95 39.81
N ASN A 332 9.62 -21.87 39.63
CA ASN A 332 8.65 -22.09 40.71
C ASN A 332 8.38 -23.57 41.03
N GLY A 333 9.03 -24.51 40.32
CA GLY A 333 9.01 -25.95 40.59
C GLY A 333 10.07 -26.39 41.60
N GLY A 334 10.13 -25.73 42.76
CA GLY A 334 11.11 -26.05 43.80
C GLY A 334 10.82 -27.39 44.48
N TRP A 335 11.80 -28.31 44.43
CA TRP A 335 11.81 -29.61 45.12
C TRP A 335 11.52 -29.54 46.63
N LEU A 336 11.62 -28.36 47.25
CA LEU A 336 11.51 -28.15 48.70
C LEU A 336 10.05 -28.04 49.23
N PHE A 337 9.02 -27.91 48.38
CA PHE A 337 7.63 -27.66 48.83
C PHE A 337 6.55 -28.57 48.20
N GLY A 338 6.93 -29.71 47.60
CA GLY A 338 5.96 -30.73 47.18
C GLY A 338 5.02 -30.36 46.02
N PHE A 339 5.32 -29.28 45.27
CA PHE A 339 4.61 -28.98 44.03
C PHE A 339 5.27 -29.69 42.85
N ASP A 340 4.45 -30.39 42.09
CA ASP A 340 4.79 -31.17 40.91
C ASP A 340 5.65 -30.38 39.90
N GLY A 341 6.76 -30.96 39.46
CA GLY A 341 7.70 -30.38 38.48
C GLY A 341 7.12 -30.08 37.09
N ASN A 342 5.79 -30.10 36.93
CA ASN A 342 5.06 -29.92 35.67
C ASN A 342 4.80 -28.45 35.28
N GLY A 343 5.61 -27.52 35.78
CA GLY A 343 5.35 -26.08 35.66
C GLY A 343 5.32 -25.62 34.20
N ALA A 344 6.27 -26.09 33.38
CA ALA A 344 6.37 -25.73 31.98
C ALA A 344 5.27 -26.41 31.15
N SER A 345 4.98 -27.70 31.41
CA SER A 345 3.86 -28.38 30.75
C SER A 345 2.52 -27.71 31.06
N ARG A 346 2.25 -27.34 32.31
CA ARG A 346 1.03 -26.60 32.69
C ARG A 346 0.97 -25.21 32.05
N ALA A 347 2.11 -24.53 31.91
CA ALA A 347 2.16 -23.25 31.19
C ALA A 347 1.80 -23.42 29.71
N LEU A 348 2.39 -24.39 29.01
CA LEU A 348 2.10 -24.64 27.59
C LEU A 348 0.67 -25.18 27.37
N ALA A 349 0.20 -26.09 28.22
CA ALA A 349 -1.12 -26.70 28.12
C ALA A 349 -2.25 -25.66 28.25
N ARG A 350 -2.09 -24.64 29.10
CA ARG A 350 -3.04 -23.50 29.21
C ARG A 350 -3.24 -22.76 27.89
N HIS A 351 -2.25 -22.83 27.01
CA HIS A 351 -2.25 -22.20 25.70
C HIS A 351 -2.39 -23.21 24.55
N GLY A 352 -2.58 -24.50 24.87
CA GLY A 352 -2.68 -25.58 23.88
C GLY A 352 -1.41 -25.77 23.05
N LEU A 353 -0.24 -25.37 23.56
CA LEU A 353 1.03 -25.46 22.85
C LEU A 353 1.70 -26.81 23.09
N ARG A 354 2.31 -27.34 22.04
CA ARG A 354 3.27 -28.45 22.07
C ARG A 354 4.65 -27.94 21.73
N VAL A 355 5.69 -28.59 22.24
CA VAL A 355 7.08 -28.17 22.03
C VAL A 355 7.90 -29.28 21.38
N TYR A 356 8.74 -28.88 20.43
CA TYR A 356 9.55 -29.77 19.62
C TYR A 356 11.00 -29.29 19.58
N HIS A 357 11.92 -30.25 19.51
CA HIS A 357 13.35 -30.01 19.28
C HIS A 357 13.85 -31.02 18.25
N GLY A 358 14.51 -30.54 17.19
CA GLY A 358 14.95 -31.41 16.09
C GLY A 358 13.81 -32.22 15.44
N GLY A 359 12.59 -31.66 15.38
CA GLY A 359 11.41 -32.31 14.80
C GLY A 359 10.70 -33.32 15.71
N ARG A 360 11.21 -33.59 16.91
CA ARG A 360 10.59 -34.51 17.88
C ARG A 360 9.90 -33.75 19.00
N GLU A 361 8.71 -34.18 19.39
CA GLU A 361 8.01 -33.63 20.55
C GLU A 361 8.83 -33.96 21.81
N VAL A 362 9.06 -32.97 22.68
CA VAL A 362 9.88 -33.11 23.89
C VAL A 362 9.06 -32.77 25.12
N ASN A 363 9.38 -33.40 26.26
CA ASN A 363 8.74 -33.06 27.53
C ASN A 363 9.21 -31.65 27.98
N PRO A 364 8.33 -30.64 28.09
CA PRO A 364 8.70 -29.30 28.50
C PRO A 364 9.38 -29.25 29.87
N ASP A 365 9.02 -30.13 30.79
CA ASP A 365 9.53 -30.12 32.17
C ASP A 365 10.92 -30.76 32.29
N SER A 366 11.39 -31.45 31.24
CA SER A 366 12.74 -31.99 31.18
C SER A 366 13.80 -30.96 30.76
N ILE A 367 13.38 -29.74 30.43
CA ILE A 367 14.23 -28.69 29.87
C ILE A 367 14.44 -27.58 30.90
N ASP A 368 15.69 -27.23 31.17
CA ASP A 368 16.03 -26.02 31.92
C ASP A 368 15.89 -24.78 31.02
N TRP A 369 14.68 -24.20 31.02
CA TRP A 369 14.33 -23.01 30.24
C TRP A 369 15.12 -21.75 30.60
N SER A 370 15.84 -21.75 31.74
CA SER A 370 16.72 -20.64 32.12
C SER A 370 18.06 -20.68 31.39
N ARG A 371 18.49 -21.85 30.90
CA ARG A 371 19.80 -22.08 30.28
C ARG A 371 19.76 -22.26 28.78
N VAL A 372 18.60 -22.62 28.22
CA VAL A 372 18.47 -22.84 26.77
C VAL A 372 18.08 -21.59 26.01
N ASN A 373 18.45 -21.55 24.74
CA ASN A 373 17.87 -20.61 23.79
C ASN A 373 16.53 -21.13 23.28
N VAL A 374 15.43 -20.45 23.65
CA VAL A 374 14.05 -20.81 23.23
C VAL A 374 13.89 -20.85 21.70
N ALA A 375 14.71 -20.11 20.94
CA ALA A 375 14.62 -20.04 19.49
C ALA A 375 14.95 -21.39 18.83
N ASN A 376 15.75 -22.24 19.49
CA ASN A 376 16.11 -23.58 19.00
C ASN A 376 14.94 -24.58 19.11
N TYR A 377 13.87 -24.20 19.80
CA TYR A 377 12.67 -25.01 19.98
C TYR A 377 11.54 -24.50 19.09
N SER A 378 10.72 -25.42 18.60
CA SER A 378 9.50 -25.10 17.87
C SER A 378 8.29 -25.31 18.77
N PHE A 379 7.40 -24.32 18.80
CA PHE A 379 6.15 -24.41 19.55
C PHE A 379 5.01 -24.35 18.57
N THR A 380 4.10 -25.32 18.64
CA THR A 380 2.97 -25.41 17.73
C THR A 380 1.67 -25.55 18.50
N GLN A 381 0.65 -24.82 18.09
CA GLN A 381 -0.73 -25.06 18.47
C GLN A 381 -1.40 -25.88 17.36
N PRO A 382 -1.94 -27.07 17.66
CA PRO A 382 -2.65 -27.86 16.67
C PRO A 382 -3.95 -27.17 16.23
N PRO A 383 -4.54 -27.55 15.09
CA PRO A 383 -5.87 -27.12 14.70
C PRO A 383 -6.92 -27.40 15.79
N GLY A 384 -7.92 -26.54 15.91
CA GLY A 384 -9.03 -26.72 16.85
C GLY A 384 -9.65 -25.41 17.32
N THR A 385 -10.72 -25.50 18.13
CA THR A 385 -11.52 -24.34 18.57
C THR A 385 -10.76 -23.35 19.44
N ARG A 386 -9.65 -23.77 20.05
CA ARG A 386 -8.76 -22.91 20.85
C ARG A 386 -7.58 -22.35 20.06
N ASN A 387 -7.46 -22.70 18.77
CA ASN A 387 -6.37 -22.25 17.93
C ASN A 387 -6.46 -20.73 17.73
N VAL A 388 -5.39 -19.99 18.01
CA VAL A 388 -5.37 -18.53 17.93
C VAL A 388 -5.53 -17.99 16.50
N LEU A 389 -5.31 -18.84 15.50
CA LEU A 389 -5.55 -18.54 14.08
C LEU A 389 -6.99 -18.85 13.63
N GLY A 390 -7.85 -19.32 14.54
CA GLY A 390 -9.24 -19.67 14.23
C GLY A 390 -9.36 -20.75 13.16
N VAL A 391 -10.36 -20.62 12.29
CA VAL A 391 -10.69 -21.64 11.28
C VAL A 391 -10.06 -21.41 9.91
N VAL A 392 -9.54 -20.21 9.61
CA VAL A 392 -8.98 -19.86 8.30
C VAL A 392 -7.74 -18.97 8.43
N LYS A 393 -6.71 -19.25 7.64
CA LYS A 393 -5.50 -18.43 7.46
C LYS A 393 -5.27 -18.13 5.97
N PHE A 394 -4.93 -16.89 5.66
CA PHE A 394 -4.57 -16.43 4.31
C PHE A 394 -3.08 -16.12 4.27
N ARG A 395 -2.32 -16.85 3.45
CA ARG A 395 -0.86 -16.75 3.39
C ARG A 395 -0.42 -16.13 2.07
N PHE A 396 0.27 -15.02 2.17
CA PHE A 396 0.97 -14.31 1.10
C PHE A 396 2.44 -14.22 1.49
N PRO A 397 3.31 -15.11 0.99
CA PRO A 397 4.73 -15.14 1.39
C PRO A 397 5.40 -13.75 1.27
N ASN A 398 6.06 -13.31 2.33
CA ASN A 398 6.73 -12.01 2.41
C ASN A 398 7.86 -12.06 3.45
N ARG A 399 8.76 -11.06 3.42
CA ARG A 399 9.93 -11.00 4.32
C ARG A 399 9.61 -10.74 5.80
N HIS A 400 8.36 -10.40 6.12
CA HIS A 400 7.93 -10.02 7.47
C HIS A 400 7.19 -11.14 8.20
N ASP A 401 6.97 -12.29 7.57
CA ASP A 401 6.14 -13.40 8.09
C ASP A 401 4.71 -12.97 8.50
N VAL A 402 4.19 -11.92 7.86
CA VAL A 402 2.86 -11.38 8.12
C VAL A 402 1.82 -12.11 7.27
N TYR A 403 0.64 -12.36 7.83
CA TYR A 403 -0.48 -13.00 7.15
C TYR A 403 -1.81 -12.48 7.70
N MET A 404 -2.91 -12.76 7.00
CA MET A 404 -4.26 -12.55 7.53
C MET A 404 -4.81 -13.85 8.10
N HIS A 405 -5.61 -13.80 9.15
CA HIS A 405 -6.18 -15.00 9.75
C HIS A 405 -7.45 -14.74 10.57
N ASP A 406 -8.13 -15.82 10.92
CA ASP A 406 -9.24 -15.82 11.85
C ASP A 406 -8.77 -15.70 13.32
N THR A 407 -9.67 -15.48 14.26
CA THR A 407 -9.33 -15.36 15.69
C THR A 407 -10.46 -15.85 16.58
N THR A 408 -10.08 -16.41 17.73
CA THR A 408 -11.02 -16.70 18.83
C THR A 408 -11.39 -15.44 19.61
N GLU A 409 -10.61 -14.36 19.49
CA GLU A 409 -10.80 -13.09 20.22
C GLU A 409 -11.73 -12.12 19.47
N ARG A 410 -12.96 -12.57 19.17
CA ARG A 410 -13.94 -11.78 18.40
C ARG A 410 -14.29 -10.43 19.03
N HIS A 411 -14.22 -10.33 20.35
CA HIS A 411 -14.55 -9.10 21.10
C HIS A 411 -13.66 -7.91 20.71
N LEU A 412 -12.44 -8.15 20.18
CA LEU A 412 -11.53 -7.08 19.76
C LEU A 412 -12.08 -6.26 18.58
N PHE A 413 -12.98 -6.81 17.77
CA PHE A 413 -13.61 -6.08 16.66
C PHE A 413 -14.63 -5.02 17.12
N ASN A 414 -15.00 -5.05 18.41
CA ASN A 414 -15.87 -4.04 19.03
C ASN A 414 -15.09 -2.82 19.53
N SER A 415 -13.76 -2.87 19.54
CA SER A 415 -12.92 -1.75 19.95
C SER A 415 -12.88 -0.67 18.86
N LYS A 416 -12.86 0.60 19.30
CA LYS A 416 -12.69 1.76 18.41
C LYS A 416 -11.34 1.72 17.69
N VAL A 417 -10.28 1.43 18.43
CA VAL A 417 -8.92 1.20 17.91
C VAL A 417 -8.61 -0.29 18.06
N ARG A 418 -8.33 -0.95 16.95
CA ARG A 418 -8.09 -2.41 16.83
C ARG A 418 -6.62 -2.74 16.62
N ALA A 419 -5.71 -2.10 17.35
CA ALA A 419 -4.27 -2.32 17.28
C ALA A 419 -3.81 -3.25 18.44
N PHE A 420 -4.03 -4.56 18.30
CA PHE A 420 -3.82 -5.55 19.37
C PHE A 420 -2.94 -6.75 18.99
N SER A 421 -2.52 -6.87 17.73
CA SER A 421 -1.76 -8.04 17.25
C SER A 421 -0.24 -7.82 17.32
N HIS A 422 0.52 -8.83 16.89
CA HIS A 422 1.98 -8.78 16.72
C HIS A 422 2.39 -8.65 15.25
N GLY A 423 1.65 -7.85 14.47
CA GLY A 423 1.92 -7.54 13.06
C GLY A 423 0.98 -8.24 12.07
N CYS A 424 0.53 -9.46 12.36
CA CYS A 424 -0.47 -10.16 11.54
C CYS A 424 -1.87 -9.51 11.64
N MET A 425 -2.70 -9.69 10.61
CA MET A 425 -4.03 -9.07 10.55
C MET A 425 -5.12 -10.09 10.86
N ARG A 426 -5.94 -9.83 11.88
CA ARG A 426 -7.09 -10.70 12.19
C ARG A 426 -8.32 -10.16 11.49
N VAL A 427 -9.06 -11.00 10.78
CA VAL A 427 -10.23 -10.60 9.98
C VAL A 427 -11.52 -10.93 10.74
N GLN A 428 -12.50 -10.03 10.76
CA GLN A 428 -13.74 -10.23 11.52
C GLN A 428 -14.60 -11.37 10.96
N ASN A 429 -14.79 -11.42 9.63
CA ASN A 429 -15.52 -12.47 8.93
C ASN A 429 -14.63 -13.19 7.90
N PRO A 430 -13.67 -14.01 8.35
CA PRO A 430 -12.67 -14.60 7.46
C PRO A 430 -13.26 -15.69 6.57
N LEU A 431 -14.31 -16.40 7.01
CA LEU A 431 -14.96 -17.38 6.14
C LEU A 431 -15.58 -16.70 4.91
N LYS A 432 -16.20 -15.53 5.10
CA LYS A 432 -16.77 -14.77 3.99
C LYS A 432 -15.69 -14.28 3.02
N LEU A 433 -14.56 -13.82 3.55
CA LEU A 433 -13.38 -13.47 2.74
C LEU A 433 -12.89 -14.68 1.92
N ALA A 434 -12.81 -15.87 2.53
CA ALA A 434 -12.40 -17.09 1.83
C ALA A 434 -13.40 -17.51 0.74
N GLU A 435 -14.71 -17.38 0.99
CA GLU A 435 -15.74 -17.62 -0.03
C GLU A 435 -15.53 -16.74 -1.26
N ILE A 436 -15.30 -15.44 -1.06
CA ILE A 436 -15.12 -14.47 -2.15
C ILE A 436 -13.84 -14.75 -2.93
N ILE A 437 -12.73 -14.99 -2.23
CA ILE A 437 -11.44 -15.30 -2.87
C ILE A 437 -11.54 -16.59 -3.69
N LEU A 438 -12.10 -17.67 -3.13
CA LEU A 438 -12.18 -18.96 -3.80
C LEU A 438 -13.25 -19.02 -4.89
N ALA A 439 -14.29 -18.18 -4.81
CA ALA A 439 -15.22 -17.96 -5.91
C ALA A 439 -14.50 -17.32 -7.10
N HIS A 440 -13.72 -16.25 -6.88
CA HIS A 440 -12.95 -15.63 -7.95
C HIS A 440 -11.85 -16.55 -8.50
N ASP A 441 -11.08 -17.21 -7.63
CA ASP A 441 -9.94 -18.04 -8.02
C ASP A 441 -10.37 -19.32 -8.75
N ARG A 442 -11.35 -20.05 -8.20
CA ARG A 442 -11.69 -21.42 -8.63
C ARG A 442 -13.17 -21.62 -9.01
N GLY A 443 -14.00 -20.59 -8.98
CA GLY A 443 -15.44 -20.71 -9.21
C GLY A 443 -16.18 -21.51 -8.13
N TRP A 444 -15.63 -21.59 -6.91
CA TRP A 444 -16.24 -22.38 -5.84
C TRP A 444 -17.47 -21.69 -5.25
N SER A 445 -18.52 -22.47 -4.97
CA SER A 445 -19.69 -21.98 -4.23
C SER A 445 -19.38 -21.80 -2.74
N ALA A 446 -20.18 -20.99 -2.06
CA ALA A 446 -20.08 -20.80 -0.62
C ALA A 446 -20.25 -22.12 0.15
N GLU A 447 -21.16 -23.00 -0.30
CA GLU A 447 -21.44 -24.29 0.32
C GLU A 447 -20.22 -25.21 0.27
N LYS A 448 -19.48 -25.18 -0.85
CA LYS A 448 -18.23 -25.94 -1.00
C LYS A 448 -17.18 -25.45 -0.01
N VAL A 449 -17.00 -24.14 0.13
CA VAL A 449 -16.05 -23.54 1.08
C VAL A 449 -16.44 -23.87 2.53
N GLN A 450 -17.72 -23.73 2.88
CA GLN A 450 -18.23 -24.08 4.21
C GLN A 450 -18.10 -25.57 4.51
N SER A 451 -18.17 -26.44 3.49
CA SER A 451 -17.93 -27.87 3.68
C SER A 451 -16.52 -28.14 4.23
N LEU A 452 -15.49 -27.41 3.78
CA LEU A 452 -14.12 -27.57 4.29
C LEU A 452 -14.02 -27.25 5.78
N VAL A 453 -14.78 -26.25 6.24
CA VAL A 453 -14.88 -25.93 7.68
C VAL A 453 -15.58 -27.07 8.44
N ARG A 454 -16.67 -27.63 7.91
CA ARG A 454 -17.41 -28.72 8.56
C ARG A 454 -16.61 -30.03 8.66
N HIS A 455 -15.77 -30.34 7.68
CA HIS A 455 -14.95 -31.56 7.68
C HIS A 455 -13.90 -31.57 8.81
N GLY A 456 -13.48 -30.40 9.33
CA GLY A 456 -12.59 -30.30 10.49
C GLY A 456 -11.10 -30.60 10.24
N GLY A 457 -10.76 -31.26 9.13
CA GLY A 457 -9.38 -31.53 8.73
C GLY A 457 -8.67 -30.31 8.15
N THR A 458 -7.36 -30.19 8.39
CA THR A 458 -6.53 -29.14 7.76
C THR A 458 -6.55 -29.29 6.25
N SER A 459 -6.91 -28.22 5.55
CA SER A 459 -6.92 -28.16 4.08
C SER A 459 -6.19 -26.91 3.62
N GLU A 460 -5.10 -27.07 2.87
CA GLU A 460 -4.36 -25.95 2.27
C GLU A 460 -4.74 -25.85 0.79
N ILE A 461 -5.43 -24.77 0.43
CA ILE A 461 -5.82 -24.49 -0.95
C ILE A 461 -4.82 -23.51 -1.54
N THR A 462 -4.08 -23.94 -2.57
CA THR A 462 -3.20 -23.05 -3.34
C THR A 462 -4.03 -22.25 -4.34
N LEU A 463 -3.81 -20.94 -4.42
CA LEU A 463 -4.48 -20.08 -5.41
C LEU A 463 -3.84 -20.23 -6.79
N GLU A 464 -4.67 -20.30 -7.83
CA GLU A 464 -4.22 -20.46 -9.22
C GLU A 464 -4.05 -19.10 -9.92
N LYS A 465 -4.89 -18.13 -9.57
CA LYS A 465 -4.83 -16.75 -10.07
C LYS A 465 -3.94 -15.91 -9.16
N SER A 466 -3.36 -14.85 -9.73
CA SER A 466 -2.70 -13.82 -8.95
C SER A 466 -3.72 -13.12 -8.07
N LEU A 467 -3.33 -12.83 -6.82
CA LEU A 467 -4.15 -12.10 -5.86
C LEU A 467 -3.24 -11.18 -5.07
N PRO A 468 -3.00 -9.95 -5.57
CA PRO A 468 -2.22 -8.96 -4.86
C PRO A 468 -2.88 -8.59 -3.52
N VAL A 469 -2.07 -8.51 -2.48
CA VAL A 469 -2.44 -8.00 -1.16
C VAL A 469 -1.60 -6.76 -0.88
N HIS A 470 -2.27 -5.61 -0.80
CA HIS A 470 -1.65 -4.32 -0.52
C HIS A 470 -1.91 -3.93 0.94
N VAL A 471 -0.88 -4.02 1.79
CA VAL A 471 -0.95 -3.60 3.20
C VAL A 471 -0.50 -2.15 3.29
N THR A 472 -1.43 -1.21 3.40
CA THR A 472 -1.18 0.23 3.29
C THR A 472 -1.27 0.96 4.62
N TYR A 473 -0.76 2.19 4.65
CA TYR A 473 -0.89 3.07 5.82
C TYR A 473 -1.39 4.44 5.39
N PHE A 474 -2.66 4.55 5.01
CA PHE A 474 -3.25 5.85 4.68
C PHE A 474 -3.94 6.44 5.92
N THR A 475 -3.46 7.60 6.37
CA THR A 475 -4.05 8.38 7.49
C THR A 475 -4.98 9.48 7.01
N ALA A 476 -5.06 9.68 5.70
CA ALA A 476 -6.07 10.50 5.04
C ALA A 476 -6.48 9.86 3.72
N SER A 477 -7.77 9.88 3.44
CA SER A 477 -8.37 9.58 2.15
C SER A 477 -9.32 10.72 1.78
N ALA A 478 -9.79 10.73 0.54
CA ALA A 478 -10.80 11.69 0.10
C ALA A 478 -11.79 11.01 -0.85
N ASP A 479 -13.03 11.46 -0.82
CA ASP A 479 -14.04 11.09 -1.81
C ASP A 479 -13.91 11.91 -3.11
N GLU A 480 -14.78 11.64 -4.08
CA GLU A 480 -14.76 12.29 -5.40
C GLU A 480 -15.07 13.80 -5.34
N SER A 481 -15.64 14.29 -4.24
CA SER A 481 -15.85 15.73 -4.00
C SER A 481 -14.63 16.41 -3.37
N GLY A 482 -13.61 15.63 -2.99
CA GLY A 482 -12.45 16.10 -2.24
C GLY A 482 -12.72 16.25 -0.74
N LYS A 483 -13.80 15.66 -0.22
CA LYS A 483 -14.08 15.64 1.22
C LYS A 483 -13.14 14.66 1.89
N LEU A 484 -12.40 15.15 2.90
CA LEU A 484 -11.42 14.35 3.62
C LEU A 484 -12.07 13.40 4.64
N GLU A 485 -11.52 12.19 4.70
CA GLU A 485 -11.64 11.30 5.85
C GLU A 485 -10.26 11.10 6.47
N LEU A 486 -10.18 11.25 7.80
CA LEU A 486 -8.93 11.19 8.55
C LEU A 486 -8.92 10.00 9.50
N TYR A 487 -7.78 9.35 9.59
CA TYR A 487 -7.54 8.21 10.47
C TYR A 487 -6.38 8.50 11.43
N GLY A 488 -6.35 7.79 12.56
CA GLY A 488 -5.31 7.96 13.56
C GLY A 488 -3.93 7.51 13.05
N ASP A 489 -2.89 8.31 13.33
CA ASP A 489 -1.49 7.94 13.04
C ASP A 489 -0.97 6.94 14.11
N LEU A 490 -1.44 5.69 14.04
CA LEU A 490 -1.19 4.62 15.01
C LEU A 490 0.29 4.42 15.38
N TYR A 491 1.20 4.59 14.41
CA TYR A 491 2.63 4.31 14.50
C TYR A 491 3.51 5.58 14.39
N GLY A 492 2.91 6.78 14.37
CA GLY A 492 3.66 8.04 14.34
C GLY A 492 4.47 8.25 13.05
N LEU A 493 3.99 7.75 11.92
CA LEU A 493 4.72 7.80 10.65
C LEU A 493 4.51 9.11 9.89
N ASP A 494 3.43 9.84 10.14
CA ASP A 494 3.12 11.05 9.39
C ASP A 494 4.13 12.16 9.68
N ALA A 495 4.51 12.32 10.96
CA ALA A 495 5.49 13.32 11.36
C ALA A 495 6.86 13.05 10.75
N ARG A 496 7.23 11.78 10.56
CA ARG A 496 8.51 11.38 9.95
C ARG A 496 8.53 11.69 8.46
N ILE A 497 7.47 11.33 7.73
CA ILE A 497 7.34 11.65 6.30
C ILE A 497 7.28 13.17 6.10
N ALA A 498 6.49 13.89 6.88
CA ALA A 498 6.41 15.34 6.80
C ALA A 498 7.75 16.04 7.07
N SER A 499 8.54 15.52 8.02
CA SER A 499 9.89 16.03 8.28
C SER A 499 10.83 15.78 7.10
N ALA A 500 10.79 14.57 6.52
CA ALA A 500 11.58 14.21 5.35
C ALA A 500 11.23 15.08 4.13
N LEU A 501 9.93 15.31 3.87
CA LEU A 501 9.46 16.17 2.78
C LEU A 501 9.93 17.62 2.92
N ALA A 502 10.10 18.09 4.16
CA ALA A 502 10.63 19.42 4.48
C ALA A 502 12.18 19.47 4.47
N GLY A 503 12.87 18.39 4.07
CA GLY A 503 14.33 18.32 4.06
C GLY A 503 14.98 18.27 5.45
N ARG A 504 14.20 17.99 6.50
CA ARG A 504 14.71 17.88 7.87
C ARG A 504 15.17 16.45 8.16
N GLN A 505 16.21 16.29 8.98
CA GLN A 505 16.68 14.96 9.40
C GLN A 505 15.56 14.19 10.11
N VAL A 506 15.31 12.96 9.65
CA VAL A 506 14.41 12.03 10.32
C VAL A 506 15.23 11.21 11.31
N HIS A 507 15.08 11.48 12.60
CA HIS A 507 15.60 10.59 13.62
C HIS A 507 14.74 9.33 13.67
N ILE A 508 15.20 8.24 13.06
CA ILE A 508 14.72 6.91 13.41
C ILE A 508 15.20 6.69 14.85
N ALA A 509 14.32 6.86 15.84
CA ALA A 509 14.60 6.28 17.15
C ALA A 509 14.86 4.79 16.86
N ALA A 510 16.09 4.34 17.12
CA ALA A 510 16.39 2.91 17.09
C ALA A 510 15.26 2.23 17.85
N ASP A 511 14.60 1.25 17.22
CA ASP A 511 13.67 0.38 17.94
C ASP A 511 14.34 0.04 19.26
N LYS A 512 13.68 0.31 20.39
CA LYS A 512 14.13 -0.13 21.72
C LYS A 512 14.09 -1.66 21.79
N THR A 513 14.89 -2.31 20.96
CA THR A 513 15.14 -3.74 20.89
C THR A 513 16.57 -4.06 21.29
N GLU A 514 17.38 -3.04 21.62
CA GLU A 514 18.67 -3.21 22.27
C GLU A 514 18.56 -2.75 23.73
N SER A 515 18.70 -3.73 24.61
CA SER A 515 18.64 -3.61 26.06
C SER A 515 19.63 -2.56 26.57
N ALA A 516 19.12 -1.44 27.08
CA ALA A 516 19.90 -0.62 28.01
C ALA A 516 20.01 -1.38 29.35
N PRO A 517 21.20 -1.45 29.98
CA PRO A 517 21.36 -2.12 31.26
C PRO A 517 20.55 -1.39 32.35
N GLU A 518 19.74 -2.15 33.06
CA GLU A 518 18.92 -1.71 34.19
C GLU A 518 19.81 -1.06 35.26
N ARG A 519 19.54 0.21 35.59
CA ARG A 519 20.08 0.81 36.83
C ARG A 519 19.33 0.22 38.03
N PRO A 520 20.00 -0.03 39.17
CA PRO A 520 19.37 -0.73 40.30
C PRO A 520 18.25 0.11 40.92
N ALA A 521 17.10 -0.51 41.12
CA ALA A 521 15.92 0.09 41.72
C ALA A 521 16.19 0.49 43.19
N SER A 522 15.89 1.74 43.54
CA SER A 522 15.79 2.19 44.92
C SER A 522 14.45 1.74 45.52
N ARG A 523 14.54 1.22 46.75
CA ARG A 523 13.42 0.68 47.54
C ARG A 523 12.35 1.76 47.82
N ARG A 524 11.07 1.40 47.66
CA ARG A 524 9.93 2.02 48.35
C ARG A 524 8.94 0.99 48.88
N PRO A 525 8.19 1.30 49.96
CA PRO A 525 7.72 0.31 50.93
C PRO A 525 6.31 -0.21 50.66
N ALA A 526 6.00 -1.31 51.35
CA ALA A 526 4.82 -2.15 51.23
C ALA A 526 3.48 -1.41 51.42
N ILE A 527 2.51 -1.73 50.55
CA ILE A 527 1.09 -1.43 50.76
C ILE A 527 0.29 -2.74 50.77
N ARG A 528 -0.63 -2.76 51.73
CA ARG A 528 -1.43 -3.84 52.31
C ARG A 528 -2.43 -4.44 51.32
N SER A 529 -2.58 -5.76 51.41
CA SER A 529 -3.47 -6.61 50.62
C SER A 529 -4.97 -6.34 50.82
N GLN A 530 -5.73 -6.29 49.73
CA GLN A 530 -7.16 -6.61 49.71
C GLN A 530 -7.46 -7.58 48.56
N ARG A 531 -8.15 -8.69 48.88
CA ARG A 531 -8.65 -9.70 47.93
C ARG A 531 -9.94 -9.20 47.26
N PRO A 532 -10.12 -9.40 45.94
CA PRO A 532 -11.44 -9.50 45.34
C PRO A 532 -11.83 -10.94 45.00
N ARG A 533 -13.15 -11.14 44.97
CA ARG A 533 -13.89 -12.38 44.83
C ARG A 533 -13.78 -13.03 43.44
N GLN A 534 -13.97 -14.35 43.42
CA GLN A 534 -14.07 -15.19 42.22
C GLN A 534 -15.18 -14.74 41.27
N SER A 535 -14.87 -14.64 39.98
CA SER A 535 -15.84 -14.60 38.87
C SER A 535 -15.30 -15.36 37.65
N GLN A 536 -16.22 -15.74 36.77
CA GLN A 536 -16.19 -16.87 35.84
C GLN A 536 -15.14 -16.79 34.71
N ALA A 537 -14.81 -17.98 34.18
CA ALA A 537 -13.69 -18.29 33.29
C ALA A 537 -13.56 -17.39 32.05
N SER A 538 -12.50 -16.58 32.03
CA SER A 538 -11.99 -15.78 30.91
C SER A 538 -10.76 -16.43 30.25
N ASN A 539 -10.53 -16.14 28.97
CA ASN A 539 -9.42 -16.66 28.15
C ASN A 539 -8.04 -16.23 28.70
N PRO A 540 -7.09 -17.16 28.99
CA PRO A 540 -5.88 -16.90 29.78
C PRO A 540 -4.73 -16.18 29.06
N PHE A 541 -4.98 -15.47 27.96
CA PHE A 541 -4.03 -14.50 27.38
C PHE A 541 -4.38 -13.05 27.69
N ALA A 542 -5.61 -12.75 28.13
CA ALA A 542 -6.04 -11.38 28.41
C ALA A 542 -5.28 -10.74 29.59
N ASP A 543 -4.89 -11.52 30.59
CA ASP A 543 -4.28 -11.00 31.82
C ASP A 543 -2.75 -10.81 31.73
N VAL A 544 -2.10 -11.27 30.65
CA VAL A 544 -0.69 -10.96 30.36
C VAL A 544 -0.54 -9.57 29.71
N PHE A 545 -1.62 -9.00 29.17
CA PHE A 545 -1.60 -7.72 28.44
C PHE A 545 -2.29 -6.55 29.19
N LYS A 546 -2.52 -6.65 30.50
CA LYS A 546 -3.23 -5.62 31.29
C LYS A 546 -2.34 -4.63 32.06
N ASN A 547 -1.04 -4.83 32.10
CA ASN A 547 -0.12 -3.84 32.66
C ASN A 547 0.87 -3.47 31.56
N TRP A 548 0.62 -2.36 30.86
CA TRP A 548 1.56 -1.35 30.32
C TRP A 548 0.76 -0.36 29.46
#